data_AF-A0A7W0YB29-F1
#
_entry.id   AF-A0A7W0YB29-F1
#
_cell.length_a   1.000
_cell.length_b   1.000
_cell.length_c   1.000
_cell.angle_alpha   90.00
_cell.angle_beta   90.00
_cell.angle_gamma   90.00
#
_symmetry.space_group_name_H-M   'P 1'
#
loop_
_entity.id
_entity.type
_entity.pdbx_description
1 polymer ?
#
loop_
_entity_poly.entity_id
_entity_poly.type
_entity_poly.pdbx_seq_one_letter_code
_entity_poly.pdbx_strand_id
1 'polypeptide(L)'
;AEVWRRGSVLSSWLIDLTAKALAEDPALAKFEGYVPDSGEGRWTVMAAVEEAVPADVITAALYTRFRSRMEKSFAEQVLSAMRFQFGGHTERPH
;
A
#
# COMPACT_ATOMS: atom_id res chain seq x y z
N ALA A 1 13.55 3.24 -3.74
CA ALA A 1 12.64 3.71 -4.80
C ALA A 1 13.38 4.46 -5.93
N GLU A 2 14.42 5.26 -5.63
CA GLU A 2 15.15 6.07 -6.61
C GLU A 2 15.54 5.34 -7.90
N VAL A 3 16.10 4.13 -7.76
CA VAL A 3 16.57 3.29 -8.87
C VAL A 3 15.44 2.92 -9.85
N TRP A 4 14.18 2.92 -9.41
CA TRP A 4 13.03 2.59 -10.26
C TRP A 4 12.36 3.80 -10.91
N ARG A 5 12.82 5.03 -10.63
CA ARG A 5 12.24 6.24 -11.23
C ARG A 5 12.65 6.47 -12.68
N ARG A 6 13.79 5.93 -13.11
CA ARG A 6 14.37 6.22 -14.43
C ARG A 6 14.84 4.94 -15.09
N GLY A 7 14.41 4.70 -16.34
CA GLY A 7 14.81 3.53 -17.12
C GLY A 7 14.22 2.20 -16.65
N SER A 8 13.32 2.21 -15.67
CA SER A 8 12.57 1.03 -15.21
C SER A 8 11.24 0.91 -15.94
N VAL A 9 10.78 -0.32 -16.19
CA VAL A 9 9.43 -0.59 -16.73
C VAL A 9 8.33 -0.19 -15.76
N LEU A 10 8.62 -0.17 -14.45
CA LEU A 10 7.64 0.15 -13.40
C LEU A 10 7.64 1.63 -12.99
N SER A 11 8.32 2.51 -13.74
CA SER A 11 8.33 3.94 -13.45
C SER A 11 6.90 4.48 -13.47
N SER A 12 6.49 5.14 -12.38
CA SER A 12 5.14 5.68 -12.24
C SER A 12 5.13 6.78 -11.19
N TRP A 13 4.04 7.56 -11.19
CA TRP A 13 3.80 8.60 -10.19
C TRP A 13 3.85 8.06 -8.75
N LEU A 14 3.36 6.84 -8.49
CA LEU A 14 3.42 6.22 -7.16
C LEU A 14 4.87 5.94 -6.71
N ILE A 15 5.76 5.57 -7.63
CA ILE A 15 7.19 5.40 -7.32
C ILE A 15 7.83 6.75 -6.99
N ASP A 16 7.43 7.83 -7.66
CA ASP A 16 7.92 9.19 -7.36
C ASP A 16 7.53 9.62 -5.94
N LEU A 17 6.27 9.40 -5.56
CA LEU A 17 5.78 9.69 -4.21
C LEU A 17 6.51 8.87 -3.14
N THR A 18 6.77 7.59 -3.43
CA THR A 18 7.52 6.71 -2.52
C THR A 18 8.97 7.15 -2.38
N ALA A 19 9.62 7.55 -3.47
CA ALA A 19 10.98 8.07 -3.43
C ALA A 19 11.06 9.38 -2.63
N LYS A 20 10.06 10.26 -2.77
CA LYS A 20 9.96 11.48 -1.97
C LYS A 20 9.82 11.16 -0.48
N ALA A 21 8.91 10.27 -0.10
CA ALA A 21 8.73 9.87 1.30
C ALA A 21 10.02 9.28 1.92
N LEU A 22 10.72 8.41 1.19
CA LEU A 22 11.98 7.82 1.64
C LEU A 22 13.14 8.83 1.69
N ALA A 23 13.12 9.88 0.87
CA ALA A 23 14.10 10.95 0.94
C ALA A 23 13.87 11.87 2.15
N GLU A 24 12.60 12.07 2.55
CA GLU A 24 12.23 12.85 3.73
C GLU A 24 12.51 12.09 5.04
N ASP A 25 12.18 10.80 5.08
CA ASP A 25 12.41 9.92 6.23
C ASP A 25 12.74 8.49 5.74
N PRO A 26 14.02 8.12 5.64
CA PRO A 26 14.42 6.78 5.20
C PRO A 26 13.93 5.65 6.10
N ALA A 27 13.72 5.93 7.40
CA ALA A 27 13.25 4.96 8.37
C ALA A 27 11.72 4.87 8.43
N LEU A 28 11.00 5.81 7.80
CA LEU A 28 9.54 5.91 7.84
C LEU A 28 8.99 5.84 9.27
N ALA A 29 9.69 6.47 10.22
CA ALA A 29 9.42 6.35 11.65
C ALA A 29 8.04 6.90 12.04
N LYS A 30 7.48 7.81 11.21
CA LYS A 30 6.13 8.38 11.38
C LYS A 30 4.99 7.45 10.98
N PHE A 31 5.28 6.33 10.32
CA PHE A 31 4.29 5.36 9.87
C PHE A 31 4.39 4.09 10.73
N GLU A 32 3.28 3.68 11.31
CA GLU A 32 3.13 2.42 12.02
C GLU A 32 2.98 1.24 11.06
N GLY A 33 2.63 1.51 9.80
CA GLY A 33 2.42 0.50 8.77
C GLY A 33 1.03 -0.11 8.82
N TYR A 34 0.08 0.48 9.55
CA TYR A 34 -1.31 0.05 9.48
C TYR A 34 -1.97 0.59 8.21
N VAL A 35 -2.47 -0.31 7.37
CA VAL A 35 -3.08 0.07 6.10
C VAL A 35 -4.57 -0.24 6.11
N PRO A 36 -5.46 0.78 6.19
CA PRO A 36 -6.89 0.54 6.13
C PRO A 36 -7.30 0.00 4.77
N ASP A 37 -8.32 -0.87 4.73
CA ASP A 37 -9.06 -1.18 3.51
C ASP A 37 -10.18 -0.14 3.34
N SER A 38 -10.20 0.54 2.19
CA SER A 38 -11.22 1.55 1.86
C SER A 38 -12.57 0.95 1.49
N GLY A 39 -12.61 -0.37 1.24
CA GLY A 39 -13.83 -1.14 0.95
C GLY A 39 -13.87 -1.65 -0.49
N GLU A 40 -13.31 -0.93 -1.46
CA GLU A 40 -13.39 -1.30 -2.88
C GLU A 40 -12.67 -2.62 -3.14
N GLY A 41 -11.48 -2.82 -2.59
CA GLY A 41 -10.76 -4.09 -2.71
C GLY A 41 -11.52 -5.27 -2.09
N ARG A 42 -12.23 -5.05 -0.97
CA ARG A 42 -13.07 -6.07 -0.35
C ARG A 42 -14.29 -6.38 -1.20
N TRP A 43 -14.98 -5.34 -1.67
CA TRP A 43 -16.12 -5.47 -2.56
C TRP A 43 -15.74 -6.26 -3.82
N THR A 44 -14.61 -5.93 -4.46
CA THR A 44 -14.14 -6.63 -5.66
C THR A 44 -13.88 -8.11 -5.41
N VAL A 45 -13.27 -8.47 -4.27
CA VAL A 45 -13.03 -9.88 -3.93
C VAL A 45 -14.34 -10.63 -3.67
N MET A 46 -15.31 -10.01 -2.99
CA MET A 46 -16.63 -10.61 -2.77
C MET A 46 -17.37 -10.83 -4.09
N ALA A 47 -17.39 -9.83 -4.97
CA ALA A 47 -18.00 -9.94 -6.30
C ALA A 47 -17.33 -11.04 -7.14
N ALA A 48 -16.01 -11.15 -7.09
CA ALA A 48 -15.27 -12.21 -7.80
C ALA A 48 -15.66 -13.62 -7.33
N VAL A 49 -15.90 -13.80 -6.02
CA VAL A 49 -16.39 -15.07 -5.46
C VAL A 49 -17.82 -15.37 -5.91
N GLU A 50 -18.70 -14.38 -5.89
CA GLU A 50 -20.10 -14.52 -6.34
C GLU A 50 -20.19 -14.91 -7.82
N GLU A 51 -19.33 -14.33 -8.65
CA GLU A 51 -19.28 -14.57 -10.10
C GLU A 51 -18.39 -15.77 -10.50
N ALA A 52 -17.76 -16.46 -9.53
CA ALA A 52 -16.79 -17.52 -9.75
C ALA A 52 -15.62 -17.14 -10.70
N VAL A 53 -15.14 -15.89 -10.60
CA VAL A 53 -14.03 -15.35 -11.40
C VAL A 53 -12.76 -15.25 -10.53
N PRO A 54 -11.58 -15.69 -11.03
CA PRO A 54 -10.34 -15.57 -10.26
C PRO A 54 -9.89 -14.11 -10.10
N ALA A 55 -9.52 -13.73 -8.86
CA ALA A 55 -9.03 -12.40 -8.50
C ALA A 55 -7.78 -12.46 -7.62
N ASP A 56 -6.86 -13.38 -7.93
CA ASP A 56 -5.75 -13.80 -7.04
C ASP A 56 -4.91 -12.64 -6.49
N VAL A 57 -4.47 -11.73 -7.37
CA VAL A 57 -3.60 -10.61 -6.98
C VAL A 57 -4.34 -9.59 -6.13
N ILE A 58 -5.63 -9.35 -6.41
CA ILE A 58 -6.45 -8.41 -5.63
C ILE A 58 -6.76 -9.01 -4.26
N THR A 59 -7.07 -10.31 -4.20
CA THR A 59 -7.26 -11.06 -2.95
C THR A 59 -6.01 -11.01 -2.09
N ALA A 60 -4.84 -11.30 -2.67
CA ALA A 60 -3.57 -11.21 -1.96
C ALA A 60 -3.30 -9.78 -1.45
N ALA A 61 -3.54 -8.76 -2.27
CA ALA A 61 -3.39 -7.36 -1.86
C ALA A 61 -4.32 -6.96 -0.70
N LEU A 62 -5.55 -7.48 -0.68
CA LEU A 62 -6.49 -7.29 0.42
C LEU A 62 -5.99 -7.97 1.71
N TYR A 63 -5.47 -9.19 1.61
CA TYR A 63 -4.93 -9.92 2.77
C TYR A 63 -3.67 -9.28 3.34
N THR A 64 -2.81 -8.70 2.50
CA THR A 64 -1.67 -7.89 2.95
C THR A 64 -2.12 -6.76 3.88
N ARG A 65 -3.23 -6.08 3.56
CA ARG A 65 -3.81 -5.05 4.44
C ARG A 65 -4.33 -5.61 5.75
N PHE A 66 -4.87 -6.83 5.77
CA PHE A 66 -5.29 -7.47 7.02
C PHE A 66 -4.09 -7.85 7.89
N ARG A 67 -3.02 -8.37 7.26
CA ARG A 67 -1.77 -8.68 7.95
C ARG A 67 -1.14 -7.45 8.58
N SER A 68 -1.23 -6.29 7.93
CA SER A 68 -0.71 -5.01 8.46
C SER A 68 -1.26 -4.63 9.84
N ARG A 69 -2.40 -5.22 10.26
CA ARG A 69 -3.02 -4.98 11.56
C ARG A 69 -2.44 -5.83 12.68
N MET A 70 -1.76 -6.91 12.31
CA MET A 70 -1.19 -7.88 13.25
C MET A 70 0.31 -7.65 13.40
N GLU A 71 0.99 -7.40 12.28
CA GLU A 71 2.43 -7.28 12.24
C GLU A 71 2.85 -6.03 11.47
N LYS A 72 3.64 -5.18 12.13
CA LYS A 72 4.30 -4.05 11.51
C LYS A 72 5.47 -4.55 10.66
N SER A 73 5.52 -4.15 9.40
CA SER A 73 6.69 -4.35 8.55
C SER A 73 7.07 -3.07 7.82
N PHE A 74 8.34 -2.94 7.45
CA PHE A 74 8.81 -1.81 6.66
C PHE A 74 8.09 -1.70 5.31
N ALA A 75 7.68 -2.83 4.71
CA ALA A 75 6.89 -2.83 3.48
C ALA A 75 5.53 -2.16 3.68
N GLU A 76 4.86 -2.39 4.82
CA GLU A 76 3.58 -1.72 5.09
C GLU A 76 3.78 -0.25 5.47
N GLN A 77 4.88 0.11 6.13
CA GLN A 77 5.24 1.52 6.35
C GLN A 77 5.44 2.26 5.02
N VAL A 78 6.08 1.63 4.03
CA VAL A 78 6.22 2.17 2.67
C VAL A 78 4.83 2.37 2.04
N LEU A 79 3.93 1.40 2.18
CA LEU A 79 2.57 1.51 1.66
C LEU A 79 1.77 2.64 2.33
N SER A 80 1.85 2.77 3.65
CA SER A 80 1.26 3.89 4.40
C SER A 80 1.83 5.24 3.95
N ALA A 81 3.14 5.36 3.81
CA ALA A 81 3.80 6.58 3.36
C ALA A 81 3.36 6.99 1.95
N MET A 82 3.25 6.02 1.03
CA MET A 82 2.75 6.25 -0.31
C MET A 82 1.29 6.74 -0.28
N ARG A 83 0.43 6.11 0.54
CA ARG A 83 -0.97 6.50 0.71
C ARG A 83 -1.13 7.91 1.27
N PHE A 84 -0.27 8.27 2.23
CA PHE A 84 -0.23 9.62 2.77
C PHE A 84 0.16 10.65 1.69
N GLN A 85 1.18 10.37 0.87
CA GLN A 85 1.64 11.31 -0.16
C GLN A 85 0.63 11.52 -1.30
N PHE A 86 -0.12 10.49 -1.74
CA PHE A 86 -1.04 10.64 -2.88
C PHE A 86 -2.40 11.21 -2.48
N GLY A 87 -2.88 10.90 -1.26
CA GLY A 87 -4.26 11.17 -0.86
C GLY A 87 -4.44 11.70 0.55
N GLY A 88 -3.35 12.02 1.27
CA GLY A 88 -3.41 12.51 2.65
C GLY A 88 -3.95 11.48 3.64
N HIS A 89 -3.93 10.18 3.30
CA HIS A 89 -4.45 9.13 4.17
C HIS A 89 -3.58 9.00 5.42
N THR A 90 -4.17 9.33 6.58
CA THR A 90 -3.55 9.09 7.88
C THR A 90 -3.90 7.70 8.40
N GLU A 91 -2.93 7.09 9.07
CA GLU A 91 -3.19 5.88 9.86
C GLU A 91 -4.13 6.23 11.00
N ARG A 92 -5.06 5.33 11.34
CA ARG A 92 -5.91 5.53 12.51
C ARG A 92 -5.09 5.09 13.73
N PRO A 93 -5.02 5.89 14.81
CA PRO A 93 -4.36 5.43 16.03
C PRO A 93 -5.08 4.17 16.55
N HIS A 94 -4.29 3.19 16.96
CA HIS A 94 -4.73 1.95 17.59
C HIS A 94 -4.55 1.99 19.09
#